data_AF-A0A4V1T834-F1
#
_entry.id   AF-A0A4V1T834-F1
#
_cell.length_a   1.000
_cell.length_b   1.000
_cell.length_c   1.000
_cell.angle_alpha   90.00
_cell.angle_beta   90.00
_cell.angle_gamma   90.00
#
_symmetry.space_group_name_H-M   'P 1'
#
loop_
_entity.id
_entity.type
_entity.pdbx_description
1 polymer ?
#
loop_
_entity_poly.entity_id
_entity_poly.type
_entity_poly.pdbx_seq_one_letter_code
_entity_poly.pdbx_strand_id
1 'polypeptide(L)' 'VITGNVITDPTRRRQGLAAAMMRTGLHWAHEKGATTAALNVQADNSAAKALYAGLGFAHQYDYHYRIPGAPK' A
#
# COMPACT_ATOMS: atom_id res chain seq x y z
N VAL A 1 3.80 10.83 0.10
CA VAL A 1 2.40 10.74 0.58
C VAL A 1 2.22 9.45 1.35
N ILE A 2 1.78 9.53 2.61
CA ILE A 2 1.46 8.37 3.42
C ILE A 2 -0.04 8.10 3.22
N THR A 3 -0.40 7.07 2.47
CA THR A 3 -1.78 6.59 2.43
C THR A 3 -2.02 5.75 3.68
N GLY A 4 -2.85 6.24 4.61
CA GLY A 4 -3.10 5.55 5.89
C GLY A 4 -3.59 4.11 5.71
N ASN A 5 -4.64 3.91 4.89
CA ASN A 5 -5.15 2.59 4.51
C ASN A 5 -5.80 2.65 3.12
N VAL A 6 -5.65 1.59 2.32
CA VAL A 6 -6.37 1.41 1.05
C VAL A 6 -7.27 0.20 1.19
N ILE A 7 -8.57 0.43 1.23
CA ILE A 7 -9.57 -0.62 1.44
C ILE A 7 -10.59 -0.55 0.31
N THR A 8 -10.89 -1.70 -0.28
CA THR A 8 -12.00 -1.86 -1.23
C THR A 8 -13.00 -2.82 -0.62
N ASP A 9 -14.26 -2.39 -0.64
CA ASP A 9 -15.40 -3.23 -0.25
C ASP A 9 -15.29 -4.61 -0.90
N PRO A 10 -15.43 -5.72 -0.14
CA PRO A 10 -15.28 -7.07 -0.67
C PRO A 10 -16.11 -7.36 -1.92
N THR A 11 -17.33 -6.84 -2.00
CA THR A 11 -18.27 -7.04 -3.12
C THR A 11 -17.89 -6.22 -4.36
N ARG A 12 -16.97 -5.26 -4.22
CA ARG A 12 -16.54 -4.32 -5.27
C ARG A 12 -15.09 -4.53 -5.70
N ARG A 13 -14.43 -5.59 -5.23
CA ARG A 13 -13.04 -5.92 -5.60
C ARG A 13 -12.94 -6.29 -7.08
N ARG A 14 -11.71 -6.23 -7.59
CA ARG A 14 -11.34 -6.59 -8.98
C ARG A 14 -11.98 -5.72 -10.07
N GLN A 15 -12.58 -4.59 -9.70
CA GLN A 15 -13.14 -3.58 -10.62
C GLN A 15 -12.16 -2.41 -10.88
N GLY A 16 -10.90 -2.51 -10.45
CA GLY A 16 -9.89 -1.47 -10.65
C GLY A 16 -9.98 -0.25 -9.70
N LEU A 17 -10.92 -0.25 -8.75
CA LEU A 17 -11.18 0.88 -7.84
C LEU A 17 -9.95 1.31 -7.02
N ALA A 18 -9.26 0.35 -6.38
CA ALA A 18 -8.05 0.65 -5.61
C ALA A 18 -6.95 1.27 -6.46
N ALA A 19 -6.78 0.79 -7.70
CA ALA A 19 -5.78 1.33 -8.62
C ALA A 19 -6.15 2.75 -9.07
N ALA A 20 -7.43 3.03 -9.30
CA ALA A 20 -7.89 4.38 -9.62
C ALA A 20 -7.65 5.35 -8.47
N MET A 21 -8.04 4.97 -7.24
CA MET A 21 -7.80 5.77 -6.03
C MET A 21 -6.30 6.07 -5.84
N MET A 22 -5.44 5.05 -5.96
CA MET A 22 -4.00 5.22 -5.82
C MET A 22 -3.42 6.14 -6.88
N ARG A 23 -3.81 5.99 -8.15
CA ARG A 23 -3.33 6.88 -9.23
C ARG A 23 -3.70 8.34 -8.97
N THR A 24 -4.93 8.61 -8.52
CA THR A 24 -5.35 9.97 -8.17
C THR A 24 -4.52 10.53 -7.02
N GLY A 25 -4.29 9.76 -5.96
CA GLY A 25 -3.49 10.19 -4.82
C GLY A 25 -2.02 10.42 -5.18
N LEU A 26 -1.43 9.55 -6.01
CA LEU A 26 -0.05 9.67 -6.50
C LEU A 26 0.12 10.87 -7.43
N HIS A 27 -0.85 11.12 -8.32
CA HIS A 27 -0.86 12.30 -9.17
C HIS A 27 -0.88 13.58 -8.34
N TRP A 28 -1.80 13.68 -7.39
CA TRP A 28 -1.87 14.82 -6.47
C TRP A 28 -0.56 15.00 -5.68
N ALA A 29 0.03 13.91 -5.19
CA ALA A 29 1.31 13.94 -4.49
C ALA A 29 2.42 14.54 -5.37
N HIS A 30 2.49 14.09 -6.62
CA HIS A 30 3.45 14.55 -7.59
C HIS A 30 3.27 16.04 -7.91
N GLU A 31 2.03 16.51 -8.09
CA GLU A 31 1.73 17.95 -8.26
C GLU A 31 2.15 18.80 -7.06
N LYS A 32 2.23 18.21 -5.86
CA LYS A 32 2.76 18.84 -4.65
C LYS A 32 4.27 18.70 -4.49
N GLY A 33 4.99 18.23 -5.50
CA GLY A 33 6.43 18.08 -5.50
C GLY A 33 6.95 16.81 -4.82
N ALA A 34 6.08 15.84 -4.53
CA ALA A 34 6.54 14.56 -4.01
C ALA A 34 7.29 13.78 -5.09
N THR A 35 8.51 13.36 -4.79
CA THR A 35 9.37 12.56 -5.68
C THR A 35 9.32 11.08 -5.36
N THR A 36 8.79 10.69 -4.18
CA THR A 36 8.81 9.32 -3.69
C THR A 36 7.49 8.97 -2.97
N ALA A 37 7.03 7.74 -3.19
CA ALA A 37 5.93 7.12 -2.47
C ALA A 37 6.38 5.75 -1.93
N ALA A 38 6.06 5.47 -0.67
CA ALA A 38 6.38 4.22 -0.01
C ALA A 38 5.22 3.81 0.90
N LEU A 39 5.03 2.50 1.05
CA LEU A 39 4.01 1.90 1.91
C LEU A 39 4.45 0.51 2.35
N ASN A 40 3.85 0.04 3.43
CA ASN A 40 4.04 -1.31 3.94
C ASN A 40 2.82 -2.17 3.63
N VAL A 41 3.07 -3.43 3.28
CA VAL A 41 2.04 -4.43 3.00
C VAL A 41 2.34 -5.67 3.83
N GLN A 42 1.31 -6.28 4.43
CA GLN A 42 1.49 -7.57 5.09
C GLN A 42 2.02 -8.63 4.11
N ALA A 43 2.92 -9.48 4.61
CA ALA A 43 3.62 -10.45 3.78
C ALA A 43 2.69 -11.47 3.09
N ASP A 44 1.54 -11.77 3.70
CA ASP A 44 0.53 -12.69 3.20
C ASP A 44 -0.51 -12.04 2.26
N ASN A 45 -0.49 -10.71 2.10
CA ASN A 45 -1.44 -9.99 1.28
C ASN A 45 -1.02 -9.94 -0.20
N SER A 46 -1.14 -11.09 -0.87
CA SER A 46 -0.79 -11.25 -2.29
C SER A 46 -1.57 -10.31 -3.22
N ALA A 47 -2.83 -10.02 -2.92
CA ALA A 47 -3.67 -9.13 -3.71
C ALA A 47 -3.16 -7.68 -3.70
N ALA A 48 -2.78 -7.16 -2.52
CA ALA A 48 -2.21 -5.83 -2.41
C ALA A 48 -0.82 -5.76 -3.04
N LYS A 49 0.02 -6.78 -2.84
CA LYS A 49 1.34 -6.88 -3.52
C LYS A 49 1.20 -6.78 -5.04
N ALA A 50 0.26 -7.53 -5.62
CA ALA A 50 -0.02 -7.49 -7.06
C ALA A 50 -0.52 -6.10 -7.53
N LEU A 51 -1.40 -5.47 -6.75
CA LEU A 51 -1.87 -4.10 -7.04
C LEU A 51 -0.69 -3.10 -7.09
N TYR A 52 0.15 -3.08 -6.06
CA TYR A 52 1.22 -2.10 -5.97
C TYR A 52 2.33 -2.36 -6.98
N ALA A 53 2.66 -3.63 -7.26
CA ALA A 53 3.56 -3.98 -8.36
C ALA A 53 3.04 -3.45 -9.71
N GLY A 54 1.72 -3.59 -9.97
CA GLY A 54 1.08 -3.03 -11.17
C GLY A 54 1.04 -1.50 -11.22
N LEU A 55 1.31 -0.81 -10.10
CA LEU A 55 1.44 0.65 -10.02
C LEU A 55 2.91 1.11 -10.06
N GLY A 56 3.87 0.19 -10.23
CA GLY A 56 5.30 0.50 -10.31
C GLY A 56 6.03 0.53 -8.97
N PHE A 57 5.41 0.08 -7.88
CA PHE A 57 6.11 -0.09 -6.61
C PHE A 57 7.03 -1.32 -6.68
N ALA A 58 8.23 -1.18 -6.10
CA ALA A 58 9.18 -2.26 -5.93
C ALA A 58 9.30 -2.62 -4.45
N HIS A 59 9.47 -3.92 -4.17
CA HIS A 59 9.84 -4.39 -2.83
C HIS A 59 11.21 -3.82 -2.44
N GLN A 60 11.32 -3.33 -1.20
CA GLN A 60 12.55 -2.72 -0.68
C GLN A 60 13.15 -3.54 0.47
N TYR A 61 12.31 -3.97 1.41
CA TYR A 61 12.73 -4.76 2.56
C TYR A 61 11.52 -5.41 3.23
N ASP A 62 11.80 -6.44 4.01
CA ASP A 62 10.85 -7.03 4.94
C ASP A 62 11.10 -6.49 6.35
N TYR A 63 10.07 -6.52 7.18
CA TYR A 63 10.16 -6.12 8.57
C TYR A 63 9.23 -6.99 9.42
N HIS A 64 9.57 -7.18 10.69
CA HIS A 64 8.72 -7.86 11.66
C HIS A 64 8.43 -6.95 12.85
N TYR A 65 7.21 -7.01 13.36
CA TYR A 65 6.88 -6.40 14.64
C TYR A 65 7.36 -7.32 15.76
N ARG A 66 8.02 -6.75 16.77
CA ARG A 66 8.32 -7.45 18.03
C ARG A 66 7.33 -6.98 19.09
N ILE A 67 6.64 -7.93 19.71
CA ILE A 67 5.77 -7.67 20.85
C ILE A 67 6.57 -8.07 22.09
N PRO A 68 6.70 -7.20 23.12
CA PRO A 68 7.32 -7.59 24.37
C PRO A 68 6.63 -8.83 24.93
N GLY A 69 7.41 -9.84 25.30
CA GLY A 69 6.85 -10.99 26.04
C GLY A 69 6.22 -10.50 27.35
N ALA A 70 5.17 -11.18 27.80
CA ALA A 70 4.59 -10.88 29.11
C ALA A 70 5.72 -10.94 30.17
N PRO A 71 5.75 -9.99 31.13
CA PRO A 71 6.70 -10.06 32.22
C PRO A 71 6.54 -11.43 32.93
N LYS A 72 7.67 -12.06 33.25
CA LYS A 72 7.72 -13.30 34.03
C LYS A 72 7.21 -13.06 35.44
#